data_AF-A0A7V5WEC2-F1
#
_entry.id   AF-A0A7V5WEC2-F1
#
_cell.length_a   1.000
_cell.length_b   1.000
_cell.length_c   1.000
_cell.angle_alpha   90.00
_cell.angle_beta   90.00
_cell.angle_gamma   90.00
#
_symmetry.space_group_name_H-M   'P 1'
#
loop_
_entity.id
_entity.type
_entity.pdbx_description
1 polymer ?
#
loop_
_entity_poly.entity_id
_entity_poly.type
_entity_poly.pdbx_seq_one_letter_code
_entity_poly.pdbx_strand_id
1 'polypeptide(L)'
;MYIGHFEVDTLTIIGLIITTAYLGSKFVQRFGIPQVVGFILVGVLLGSSFLNIVPLSLVHELGFISEIALGLIGFDMGSHLHFGELRRLGRSIIFILIGEAFGALILVTGGVYLLTGSLYTALV
;
A
#
# COMPACT_ATOMS: atom_id res chain seq x y z
N MET A 1 -29.46 15.69 30.44
CA MET A 1 -28.30 14.91 30.92
C MET A 1 -27.48 14.55 29.70
N TYR A 2 -26.39 15.28 29.47
CA TYR A 2 -25.56 15.17 28.28
C TYR A 2 -24.79 13.85 28.33
N ILE A 3 -25.09 12.96 27.38
CA ILE A 3 -24.27 11.80 27.06
C ILE A 3 -22.92 12.34 26.57
N GLY A 4 -21.84 12.07 27.32
CA GLY A 4 -20.51 12.58 27.01
C GLY A 4 -20.10 12.21 25.59
N HIS A 5 -19.85 13.21 24.76
CA HIS A 5 -19.18 13.04 23.48
C HIS A 5 -17.77 12.52 23.78
N PHE A 6 -17.54 11.22 23.59
CA PHE A 6 -16.18 10.69 23.47
C PHE A 6 -15.59 11.26 22.17
N GLU A 7 -14.93 12.41 22.26
CA GLU A 7 -14.05 12.88 21.19
C GLU A 7 -12.85 11.94 21.18
N VAL A 8 -12.85 11.01 20.22
CA VAL A 8 -11.74 10.07 20.06
C VAL A 8 -10.53 10.87 19.58
N ASP A 9 -9.54 11.02 20.46
CA ASP A 9 -8.31 11.73 20.16
C ASP A 9 -7.53 11.05 19.02
N THR A 10 -6.86 11.84 18.19
CA THR A 10 -6.07 11.36 17.05
C THR A 10 -5.03 10.32 17.46
N LEU A 11 -4.39 10.48 18.62
CA LEU A 11 -3.43 9.50 19.13
C LEU A 11 -4.08 8.15 19.42
N THR A 12 -5.33 8.15 19.89
CA THR A 12 -6.10 6.92 20.11
C THR A 12 -6.38 6.21 18.79
N ILE A 13 -6.75 6.96 17.75
CA ILE A 13 -6.98 6.41 16.42
C ILE A 13 -5.69 5.81 15.86
N ILE A 14 -4.56 6.49 15.99
CA ILE A 14 -3.25 5.99 15.54
C ILE A 14 -2.87 4.71 16.30
N GLY A 15 -3.02 4.70 17.62
CA GLY A 15 -2.75 3.51 18.45
C GLY A 15 -3.64 2.33 18.06
N LEU A 16 -4.91 2.59 17.77
CA LEU A 16 -5.85 1.60 17.25
C LEU A 16 -5.39 1.06 15.90
N ILE A 17 -5.06 1.94 14.94
CA ILE A 17 -4.57 1.57 13.60
C ILE A 17 -3.36 0.64 13.73
N ILE A 18 -2.33 1.05 14.48
CA ILE A 18 -1.09 0.27 14.62
C ILE A 18 -1.39 -1.11 15.20
N THR A 19 -2.18 -1.16 16.28
CA THR A 19 -2.47 -2.42 16.99
C THR A 19 -3.30 -3.37 16.12
N THR A 20 -4.39 -2.86 15.55
CA THR A 20 -5.30 -3.65 14.71
C THR A 20 -4.65 -4.08 13.40
N ALA A 21 -3.89 -3.20 12.74
CA ALA A 21 -3.15 -3.53 11.53
C ALA A 21 -2.10 -4.61 11.81
N TYR A 22 -1.35 -4.52 12.91
CA TYR A 22 -0.38 -5.55 13.29
C TYR A 22 -1.05 -6.90 13.59
N LEU A 23 -2.04 -6.93 14.48
CA LEU A 23 -2.72 -8.17 14.88
C LEU A 23 -3.52 -8.78 13.72
N GLY A 24 -4.26 -7.95 12.99
CA GLY A 24 -5.07 -8.37 11.85
C GLY A 24 -4.22 -8.87 10.69
N SER A 25 -3.12 -8.19 10.34
CA SER A 25 -2.21 -8.67 9.29
C SER A 25 -1.55 -10.00 9.66
N LYS A 26 -1.18 -10.20 10.93
CA LYS A 26 -0.62 -11.48 11.41
C LYS A 26 -1.65 -12.60 11.39
N PHE A 27 -2.92 -12.29 11.69
CA PHE A 27 -4.02 -13.24 11.54
C PHE A 27 -4.20 -13.65 10.07
N VAL A 28 -4.23 -12.69 9.15
CA VAL A 28 -4.31 -12.94 7.70
C VAL A 28 -3.12 -13.77 7.20
N GLN A 29 -1.92 -13.50 7.70
CA GLN A 29 -0.71 -14.26 7.35
C GLN A 29 -0.81 -15.74 7.72
N ARG A 30 -1.56 -16.09 8.78
CA ARG A 30 -1.79 -17.49 9.17
C ARG A 30 -2.51 -18.30 8.10
N PHE A 31 -3.25 -17.64 7.20
CA PHE A 31 -3.91 -18.28 6.05
C PHE A 31 -3.01 -18.37 4.81
N GLY A 32 -1.72 -18.06 4.91
CA GLY A 32 -0.77 -18.12 3.80
C GLY A 32 -0.74 -16.86 2.92
N ILE A 33 -1.46 -15.80 3.31
CA ILE A 33 -1.52 -14.54 2.57
C ILE A 33 -0.34 -13.64 2.99
N PRO A 34 0.30 -12.88 2.07
CA PRO A 34 1.35 -11.94 2.43
C PRO A 34 0.86 -10.90 3.46
N GLN A 35 1.72 -10.58 4.44
CA GLN A 35 1.34 -9.67 5.53
C GLN A 35 0.94 -8.27 5.04
N VAL A 36 1.58 -7.78 3.97
CA VAL A 36 1.26 -6.48 3.36
C VAL A 36 -0.19 -6.43 2.86
N VAL A 37 -0.68 -7.52 2.28
CA VAL A 37 -2.10 -7.63 1.89
C VAL A 37 -2.99 -7.58 3.13
N GLY A 38 -2.58 -8.20 4.23
CA GLY A 38 -3.26 -8.10 5.52
C GLY A 38 -3.38 -6.67 6.06
N PHE A 39 -2.33 -5.85 5.92
CA PHE A 39 -2.42 -4.42 6.29
C PHE A 39 -3.44 -3.67 5.44
N ILE A 40 -3.48 -3.92 4.12
CA ILE A 40 -4.46 -3.31 3.21
C ILE A 40 -5.89 -3.71 3.61
N LEU A 41 -6.13 -5.00 3.89
CA LEU A 41 -7.45 -5.48 4.30
C LEU A 41 -7.94 -4.83 5.59
N VAL A 42 -7.08 -4.75 6.61
CA VAL A 42 -7.43 -4.07 7.87
C VAL A 42 -7.67 -2.57 7.63
N GLY A 43 -6.85 -1.92 6.81
CA GLY A 43 -7.01 -0.52 6.45
C GLY A 43 -8.35 -0.24 5.75
N VAL A 44 -8.73 -1.07 4.79
CA VAL A 44 -10.04 -0.99 4.11
C VAL A 44 -11.20 -1.17 5.10
N LEU A 45 -11.08 -2.13 6.02
CA LEU A 45 -12.10 -2.37 7.05
C LEU A 45 -12.25 -1.17 8.01
N LEU A 46 -11.15 -0.58 8.47
CA LEU A 46 -11.17 0.54 9.42
C LEU A 46 -11.44 1.91 8.77
N GLY A 47 -11.10 2.05 7.49
CA GLY A 47 -11.29 3.27 6.72
C GLY A 47 -12.75 3.56 6.38
N SER A 48 -12.97 4.62 5.60
CA SER A 48 -14.29 5.11 5.20
C SER A 48 -15.11 4.14 4.33
N SER A 49 -14.49 3.08 3.80
CA SER A 49 -15.17 2.08 2.97
C SER A 49 -16.08 1.14 3.76
N PHE A 50 -15.81 0.91 5.05
CA PHE A 50 -16.59 -0.03 5.87
C PHE A 50 -16.98 0.57 7.22
N LEU A 51 -16.03 0.69 8.16
CA LEU A 51 -16.32 1.11 9.54
C LEU A 51 -16.24 2.63 9.75
N ASN A 52 -15.58 3.36 8.84
CA ASN A 52 -15.38 4.82 8.90
C ASN A 52 -14.78 5.30 10.24
N ILE A 53 -13.93 4.48 10.85
CA ILE A 53 -13.20 4.80 12.09
C ILE A 53 -12.03 5.75 11.79
N VAL A 54 -11.41 5.59 10.61
CA VAL A 54 -10.32 6.44 10.13
C VAL A 54 -10.85 7.33 9.00
N PRO A 55 -11.10 8.63 9.26
CA PRO A 55 -11.62 9.54 8.24
C PRO A 55 -10.55 9.84 7.18
N LEU A 56 -11.01 10.14 5.96
CA LEU A 56 -10.11 10.39 4.82
C LEU A 56 -9.21 11.62 5.02
N SER A 57 -9.65 12.62 5.79
CA SER A 57 -8.82 13.78 6.17
C SER A 57 -7.59 13.36 6.96
N LEU A 58 -7.76 12.46 7.93
CA LEU A 58 -6.67 11.92 8.73
C LEU A 58 -5.69 11.10 7.87
N VAL A 59 -6.20 10.33 6.90
CA VAL A 59 -5.35 9.61 5.93
C VAL A 59 -4.46 10.56 5.13
N HIS A 60 -5.00 11.71 4.69
CA HIS A 60 -4.21 12.73 3.98
C HIS A 60 -3.17 13.38 4.89
N GLU A 61 -3.52 13.71 6.14
CA GLU A 61 -2.58 14.25 7.12
C GLU A 61 -1.43 13.28 7.45
N LEU A 62 -1.72 11.97 7.47
CA LEU A 62 -0.72 10.93 7.68
C LEU A 62 0.04 10.54 6.40
N GLY A 63 -0.17 11.23 5.26
CA GLY A 63 0.48 10.92 3.98
C GLY A 63 2.01 10.86 4.05
N PHE A 64 2.62 11.71 4.88
CA PHE A 64 4.08 11.73 5.10
C PHE A 64 4.61 10.40 5.68
N ILE A 65 3.79 9.65 6.41
CA ILE A 65 4.18 8.33 6.95
C ILE A 65 4.39 7.34 5.82
N SER A 66 3.55 7.39 4.77
CA SER A 66 3.71 6.54 3.58
C SER A 66 5.00 6.88 2.83
N GLU A 67 5.35 8.16 2.73
CA GLU A 67 6.61 8.59 2.10
C GLU A 67 7.83 8.08 2.88
N ILE A 68 7.82 8.24 4.21
CA ILE A 68 8.88 7.71 5.09
C ILE A 68 8.95 6.18 4.97
N ALA A 69 7.80 5.49 5.01
CA ALA A 69 7.74 4.03 4.90
C ALA A 69 8.28 3.53 3.57
N LEU A 70 7.89 4.13 2.43
CA LEU A 70 8.43 3.78 1.12
C LEU A 70 9.93 4.02 1.05
N GLY A 71 10.41 5.15 1.60
CA GLY A 71 11.83 5.45 1.68
C GLY A 71 12.63 4.42 2.49
N LEU A 72 12.11 4.03 3.66
CA LEU A 72 12.72 3.02 4.52
C LEU A 72 12.69 1.62 3.88
N ILE A 73 11.58 1.22 3.27
CA ILE A 73 11.48 -0.07 2.55
C ILE A 73 12.43 -0.09 1.36
N GLY A 74 12.48 1.00 0.58
CA GLY A 74 13.39 1.12 -0.55
C GLY A 74 14.86 1.09 -0.13
N PHE A 75 15.21 1.77 0.97
CA PHE A 75 16.55 1.73 1.55
C PHE A 75 16.90 0.34 2.10
N ASP A 76 16.00 -0.29 2.85
CA ASP A 76 16.19 -1.63 3.41
C ASP A 76 16.41 -2.65 2.28
N MET A 77 15.51 -2.70 1.29
CA MET A 77 15.68 -3.54 0.10
C MET A 77 16.99 -3.21 -0.62
N GLY A 78 17.30 -1.92 -0.79
CA GLY A 78 18.50 -1.39 -1.42
C GLY A 78 19.81 -1.82 -0.75
N SER A 79 19.84 -1.82 0.58
CA SER A 79 21.03 -2.12 1.39
C SER A 79 21.49 -3.57 1.29
N HIS A 80 20.57 -4.48 0.95
CA HIS A 80 20.85 -5.90 0.75
C HIS A 80 21.34 -6.22 -0.68
N LEU A 81 21.44 -5.24 -1.60
CA LEU A 81 21.97 -5.49 -2.95
C LEU A 81 23.49 -5.65 -2.93
N HIS A 82 23.95 -6.84 -3.29
CA HIS A 82 25.36 -7.11 -3.49
C HIS A 82 25.81 -6.66 -4.89
N PHE A 83 26.76 -5.71 -4.95
CA PHE A 83 27.24 -5.14 -6.23
C PHE A 83 27.79 -6.21 -7.20
N GLY A 84 28.41 -7.27 -6.69
CA GLY A 84 28.88 -8.40 -7.50
C GLY A 84 27.75 -9.16 -8.20
N GLU A 85 26.65 -9.40 -7.49
CA GLU A 85 25.45 -10.03 -8.06
C GLU A 85 24.75 -9.10 -9.04
N LEU A 86 24.64 -7.82 -8.71
CA LEU A 86 24.07 -6.81 -9.59
C LEU A 86 24.85 -6.70 -10.91
N ARG A 87 26.19 -6.80 -10.87
CA ARG A 87 26.98 -6.80 -12.11
C ARG A 87 26.75 -8.06 -12.95
N ARG A 88 26.57 -9.22 -12.30
CA ARG A 88 26.31 -10.50 -12.97
C ARG A 88 24.91 -10.57 -13.59
N LEU A 89 23.90 -10.09 -12.88
CA LEU A 89 22.49 -10.16 -13.29
C LEU A 89 21.95 -8.86 -13.90
N GLY A 90 22.71 -7.76 -13.88
CA GLY A 90 22.22 -6.40 -14.14
C GLY A 90 21.55 -6.25 -15.49
N ARG A 91 22.09 -6.87 -16.55
CA ARG A 91 21.46 -6.83 -17.87
C ARG A 91 20.07 -7.50 -17.86
N SER A 92 19.94 -8.64 -17.19
CA SER A 92 18.66 -9.34 -17.03
C SER A 92 17.68 -8.49 -16.22
N ILE A 93 18.15 -7.91 -15.10
CA ILE A 93 17.32 -7.06 -14.24
C ILE A 93 16.81 -5.85 -15.02
N ILE A 94 17.66 -5.16 -15.78
CA ILE A 94 17.26 -4.01 -16.60
C ILE A 94 16.20 -4.40 -17.63
N PHE A 95 16.38 -5.51 -18.34
CA PHE A 95 15.38 -5.96 -19.32
C PHE A 95 14.06 -6.36 -18.66
N ILE A 96 14.11 -7.03 -17.52
CA ILE A 96 12.91 -7.39 -16.74
C ILE A 96 12.20 -6.10 -16.30
N LEU A 97 12.89 -5.16 -15.66
CA LEU A 97 12.29 -3.92 -15.16
C LEU A 97 11.68 -3.07 -16.27
N ILE A 98 12.39 -2.87 -17.39
CA ILE A 98 11.85 -2.13 -18.54
C ILE A 98 10.66 -2.90 -19.14
N GLY A 99 10.80 -4.21 -19.31
CA GLY A 99 9.74 -5.05 -19.84
C GLY A 99 8.48 -5.04 -18.96
N GLU A 100 8.63 -5.14 -17.66
CA GLU A 100 7.52 -5.09 -16.69
C GLU A 100 6.90 -3.70 -16.63
N ALA A 101 7.70 -2.63 -16.59
CA ALA A 101 7.17 -1.26 -16.53
C ALA A 101 6.35 -0.91 -17.78
N PHE A 102 6.93 -1.09 -18.98
CA PHE A 102 6.23 -0.78 -20.22
C PHE A 102 5.17 -1.83 -20.57
N GLY A 103 5.45 -3.11 -20.28
CA GLY A 103 4.51 -4.20 -20.52
C GLY A 103 3.26 -4.07 -19.65
N ALA A 104 3.42 -3.81 -18.34
CA ALA A 104 2.30 -3.55 -17.45
C ALA A 104 1.50 -2.33 -17.91
N LEU A 105 2.17 -1.24 -18.28
CA LEU A 105 1.50 -0.04 -18.81
C LEU A 105 0.66 -0.38 -20.05
N ILE A 106 1.27 -1.00 -21.07
CA ILE A 106 0.59 -1.32 -22.33
C ILE A 106 -0.57 -2.30 -22.10
N LEU A 107 -0.37 -3.35 -21.29
CA LEU A 107 -1.38 -4.38 -21.06
C LEU A 107 -2.54 -3.87 -20.21
N VAL A 108 -2.27 -3.11 -19.14
CA VAL A 108 -3.32 -2.54 -18.29
C VAL A 108 -4.08 -1.47 -19.04
N THR A 109 -3.39 -0.52 -19.68
CA THR A 109 -4.04 0.52 -20.49
C THR A 109 -4.84 -0.09 -21.64
N GLY A 110 -4.26 -1.05 -22.37
CA GLY A 110 -4.97 -1.76 -23.45
C GLY A 110 -6.20 -2.50 -22.94
N GLY A 111 -6.08 -3.24 -21.83
CA GLY A 111 -7.20 -3.97 -21.22
C GLY A 111 -8.32 -3.05 -20.76
N VAL A 112 -7.99 -1.98 -20.04
CA VAL A 112 -8.99 -1.00 -19.57
C VAL A 112 -9.63 -0.27 -20.75
N TYR A 113 -8.86 0.14 -21.75
CA TYR A 113 -9.38 0.81 -22.95
C TYR A 113 -10.33 -0.10 -23.74
N LEU A 114 -10.01 -1.37 -23.91
CA LEU A 114 -10.91 -2.32 -24.60
C LEU A 114 -12.23 -2.51 -23.86
N LEU A 115 -12.23 -2.44 -22.53
CA LEU A 115 -13.43 -2.58 -21.70
C LEU A 115 -14.27 -1.30 -21.61
N THR A 116 -13.63 -0.13 -21.54
CA THR A 116 -14.31 1.16 -21.27
C THR A 116 -14.42 2.08 -22.49
N GLY A 117 -13.62 1.88 -23.53
CA GLY A 117 -13.54 2.75 -24.72
C GLY A 117 -12.96 4.15 -24.45
N SER A 118 -12.56 4.45 -23.21
CA SER A 118 -12.06 5.76 -22.79
C SER A 118 -10.55 5.71 -22.56
N LEU A 119 -9.82 6.48 -23.35
CA LEU A 119 -8.37 6.66 -23.16
C LEU A 119 -8.04 7.32 -21.82
N TYR A 120 -8.88 8.23 -21.34
CA TYR A 120 -8.66 8.94 -20.08
C TYR A 120 -8.63 7.96 -18.90
N THR A 121 -9.63 7.07 -18.80
CA THR A 121 -9.72 6.08 -17.72
C THR A 121 -8.68 4.97 -17.87
N ALA A 122 -8.14 4.76 -19.07
CA ALA A 122 -7.14 3.72 -19.33
C ALA A 122 -5.70 4.15 -19.00
N LEU A 123 -5.43 5.45 -18.96
CA LEU A 123 -4.11 6.00 -18.62
C LEU A 123 -3.99 6.50 -17.17
N VAL A 124 -5.11 6.59 -16.45
CA VAL A 124 -5.19 7.03 -15.04
C VAL A 124 -5.45 5.83 -14.16
#